data_AF-A0A523RX20-F1
#
_entry.id   AF-A0A523RX20-F1
#
_cell.length_a   1.000
_cell.length_b   1.000
_cell.length_c   1.000
_cell.angle_alpha   90.00
_cell.angle_beta   90.00
_cell.angle_gamma   90.00
#
_symmetry.space_group_name_H-M   'P 1'
#
loop_
_entity.id
_entity.type
_entity.pdbx_description
1 polymer ?
#
loop_
_entity_poly.entity_id
_entity_poly.type
_entity_poly.pdbx_seq_one_letter_code
_entity_poly.pdbx_strand_id
1 'polypeptide(L)'
;MKGRKLTFEERVTWKENTKKEILKILDGGAWRFREDIVRELLVDEGGFADQKRRLTIAAFRGLVGDGIIESKGGKVRLKRAKE
;
A
#
# COMPACT_ATOMS: atom_id res chain seq x y z
N MET A 1 -1.75 -25.11 -13.54
CA MET A 1 -1.90 -23.89 -14.37
C MET A 1 -0.82 -22.89 -13.95
N LYS A 2 0.02 -22.40 -14.87
CA LYS A 2 0.93 -21.27 -14.55
C LYS A 2 0.04 -20.09 -14.15
N GLY A 3 0.14 -19.66 -12.89
CA GLY A 3 -0.65 -18.54 -12.38
C GLY A 3 -0.48 -17.33 -13.28
N ARG A 4 -1.61 -16.76 -13.74
CA ARG A 4 -1.62 -15.54 -14.54
C ARG A 4 -0.82 -14.47 -13.79
N LYS A 5 0.01 -13.73 -14.51
CA LYS A 5 0.76 -12.59 -13.96
C LYS A 5 0.07 -11.31 -14.38
N LEU A 6 0.12 -10.29 -13.51
CA LEU A 6 -0.28 -8.95 -13.90
C LEU A 6 0.65 -8.44 -15.00
N THR A 7 0.07 -7.82 -16.02
CA THR A 7 0.79 -7.07 -17.06
C THR A 7 1.52 -5.87 -16.45
N PHE A 8 2.36 -5.20 -17.24
CA PHE A 8 3.04 -3.98 -16.76
C PHE A 8 2.04 -2.88 -16.39
N GLU A 9 1.08 -2.62 -17.27
CA GLU A 9 0.04 -1.60 -17.06
C GLU A 9 -0.79 -1.90 -15.82
N GLU A 10 -1.26 -3.14 -15.65
CA GLU A 10 -2.01 -3.56 -14.45
C GLU A 10 -1.19 -3.35 -13.16
N ARG A 11 0.12 -3.60 -13.18
CA ARG A 11 1.01 -3.37 -12.02
C ARG A 11 1.14 -1.88 -11.69
N VAL A 12 1.29 -1.03 -12.70
CA VAL A 12 1.39 0.43 -12.53
C VAL A 12 0.09 0.99 -11.97
N THR A 13 -1.04 0.66 -12.61
CA THR A 13 -2.38 1.09 -12.18
C THR A 13 -2.67 0.65 -10.76
N TRP A 14 -2.37 -0.62 -10.42
CA TRP A 14 -2.54 -1.12 -9.06
C TRP A 14 -1.73 -0.31 -8.04
N LYS A 15 -0.44 -0.07 -8.33
CA LYS A 15 0.46 0.65 -7.41
C LYS A 15 -0.04 2.07 -7.14
N GLU A 16 -0.43 2.81 -8.18
CA GLU A 16 -0.89 4.20 -8.04
C GLU A 16 -2.23 4.29 -7.30
N ASN A 17 -3.17 3.39 -7.60
CA ASN A 17 -4.44 3.32 -6.85
C ASN A 17 -4.20 2.95 -5.38
N THR A 18 -3.31 1.98 -5.13
CA THR A 18 -2.97 1.54 -3.78
C THR A 18 -2.37 2.67 -2.93
N LYS A 19 -1.51 3.52 -3.52
CA LYS A 19 -0.98 4.69 -2.80
C LYS A 19 -2.10 5.62 -2.34
N LYS A 20 -3.07 5.93 -3.22
CA LYS A 20 -4.20 6.81 -2.89
C LYS A 20 -5.02 6.24 -1.74
N GLU A 21 -5.32 4.94 -1.77
CA GLU A 21 -6.08 4.29 -0.71
C GLU A 21 -5.31 4.25 0.62
N ILE A 22 -4.00 3.97 0.60
CA ILE A 22 -3.14 4.06 1.80
C ILE A 22 -3.23 5.46 2.42
N LEU A 23 -3.15 6.52 1.61
CA LEU A 23 -3.22 7.89 2.10
C LEU A 23 -4.58 8.20 2.73
N LYS A 24 -5.68 7.79 2.10
CA LYS A 24 -7.03 7.93 2.68
C LYS A 24 -7.16 7.21 4.02
N ILE A 25 -6.65 5.99 4.11
CA ILE A 25 -6.65 5.18 5.34
C ILE A 25 -5.85 5.84 6.47
N LEU A 26 -4.78 6.57 6.12
CA LEU A 26 -3.89 7.24 7.07
C LEU A 26 -4.24 8.71 7.32
N ASP A 27 -5.25 9.25 6.64
CA ASP A 27 -5.65 10.66 6.71
C ASP A 27 -6.02 11.10 8.13
N GLY A 28 -6.58 10.19 8.93
CA GLY A 28 -6.86 10.42 10.36
C GLY A 28 -5.62 10.62 11.24
N GLY A 29 -4.40 10.52 10.70
CA GLY A 29 -3.13 10.84 11.37
C GLY A 29 -2.71 9.87 12.48
N ALA A 30 -3.50 8.83 12.75
CA ALA A 30 -3.21 7.80 13.73
C ALA A 30 -2.13 6.81 13.23
N TRP A 31 -1.35 6.28 14.16
CA TRP A 31 -0.47 5.16 13.88
C TRP A 31 -1.27 3.89 13.65
N ARG A 32 -1.11 3.27 12.47
CA ARG A 32 -1.75 2.00 12.11
C ARG A 32 -0.71 0.95 11.74
N PHE A 33 -0.97 -0.32 12.04
CA PHE A 33 -0.08 -1.39 11.57
C PHE A 33 -0.18 -1.54 10.06
N ARG A 34 0.97 -1.59 9.38
CA ARG A 34 1.02 -1.75 7.93
C ARG A 34 0.31 -3.03 7.48
N GLU A 35 0.48 -4.13 8.22
CA GLU A 35 -0.13 -5.42 7.86
C GLU A 35 -1.67 -5.39 7.92
N ASP A 36 -2.26 -4.61 8.83
CA ASP A 36 -3.72 -4.46 8.89
C ASP A 36 -4.24 -3.74 7.65
N ILE A 37 -3.56 -2.67 7.24
CA ILE A 37 -3.90 -1.93 6.02
C ILE A 37 -3.71 -2.82 4.79
N VAL A 38 -2.63 -3.62 4.74
CA VAL A 38 -2.41 -4.58 3.66
C VAL A 38 -3.55 -5.59 3.59
N ARG A 39 -4.04 -6.11 4.71
CA ARG A 39 -5.20 -7.03 4.75
C ARG A 39 -6.48 -6.34 4.28
N GLU A 40 -6.72 -5.10 4.73
CA GLU A 40 -7.88 -4.28 4.34
C GLU A 40 -7.90 -4.01 2.83
N LEU A 41 -6.73 -3.77 2.21
CA LEU A 41 -6.61 -3.49 0.77
C LEU A 41 -6.58 -4.74 -0.12
N LEU A 42 -6.40 -5.93 0.43
CA LEU A 42 -6.30 -7.19 -0.31
C LEU A 42 -7.59 -8.01 -0.30
N VAL A 43 -8.74 -7.34 -0.44
CA VAL A 43 -10.00 -8.01 -0.76
C VAL A 43 -9.94 -8.41 -2.23
N ASP A 44 -9.47 -9.63 -2.52
CA ASP A 44 -9.31 -10.11 -3.90
C ASP A 44 -9.90 -11.51 -4.08
N GLU A 45 -10.96 -11.61 -4.88
CA GLU A 45 -11.55 -12.87 -5.34
C GLU A 45 -10.79 -13.46 -6.55
N GLY A 46 -9.85 -12.70 -7.14
CA GLY A 46 -9.26 -12.98 -8.47
C GLY A 46 -7.93 -13.74 -8.52
N GLY A 47 -7.44 -14.32 -7.42
CA GLY A 47 -6.25 -15.18 -7.43
C GLY A 47 -4.89 -14.46 -7.62
N PHE A 48 -4.83 -13.13 -7.45
CA PHE A 48 -3.60 -12.34 -7.55
C PHE A 48 -3.06 -11.84 -6.20
N ALA A 49 -3.57 -12.38 -5.10
CA ALA A 49 -3.30 -11.92 -3.73
C ALA A 49 -1.81 -11.70 -3.45
N ASP A 50 -0.93 -12.64 -3.81
CA ASP A 50 0.51 -12.52 -3.60
C ASP A 50 1.16 -11.38 -4.39
N GLN A 51 0.77 -11.20 -5.65
CA GLN A 51 1.33 -10.15 -6.51
C GLN A 51 0.86 -8.78 -6.03
N LYS A 52 -0.44 -8.65 -5.73
CA LYS A 52 -1.02 -7.43 -5.17
C LYS A 52 -0.41 -7.09 -3.81
N ARG A 53 -0.19 -8.09 -2.93
CA ARG A 53 0.50 -7.89 -1.64
C ARG A 53 1.90 -7.30 -1.84
N ARG A 54 2.68 -7.84 -2.78
CA ARG A 54 4.02 -7.32 -3.10
C ARG A 54 3.96 -5.89 -3.62
N LEU A 55 2.99 -5.57 -4.48
CA LEU A 55 2.79 -4.21 -4.98
C LEU A 55 2.35 -3.24 -3.88
N THR A 56 1.48 -3.66 -2.96
CA THR A 56 1.07 -2.85 -1.80
C THR A 56 2.25 -2.54 -0.88
N ILE A 57 3.10 -3.52 -0.60
CA ILE A 57 4.35 -3.30 0.15
C ILE A 57 5.28 -2.32 -0.58
N ALA A 58 5.37 -2.43 -1.91
CA ALA A 58 6.16 -1.50 -2.72
C ALA A 58 5.57 -0.07 -2.71
N ALA A 59 4.24 0.08 -2.65
CA ALA A 59 3.58 1.36 -2.50
C ALA A 59 3.93 2.01 -1.15
N PHE A 60 3.88 1.25 -0.04
CA PHE A 60 4.33 1.73 1.27
C PHE A 60 5.78 2.20 1.25
N ARG A 61 6.69 1.41 0.66
CA ARG A 61 8.11 1.78 0.53
C ARG A 61 8.30 3.09 -0.24
N GLY A 62 7.53 3.28 -1.33
CA GLY A 62 7.51 4.52 -2.08
C GLY A 62 7.09 5.71 -1.20
N LEU A 63 5.94 5.62 -0.55
CA LEU A 63 5.43 6.70 0.32
C LEU A 63 6.36 7.05 1.50
N VAL A 64 7.07 6.05 2.05
CA VAL A 64 8.10 6.28 3.08
C VAL A 64 9.32 6.97 2.49
N GLY A 65 9.80 6.52 1.32
CA GLY A 65 10.94 7.11 0.62
C GLY A 65 10.68 8.55 0.19
N ASP A 66 9.46 8.84 -0.25
CA ASP A 66 8.98 10.19 -0.60
C ASP A 66 8.77 11.08 0.64
N GLY A 67 8.89 10.52 1.85
CA GLY A 67 8.71 11.24 3.10
C GLY A 67 7.25 11.64 3.39
N ILE A 68 6.27 11.07 2.68
CA ILE A 68 4.83 11.35 2.85
C ILE A 68 4.29 10.65 4.09
N ILE A 69 4.78 9.44 4.37
CA ILE A 69 4.42 8.67 5.58
C ILE A 69 5.69 8.32 6.36
N GLU A 70 5.56 8.22 7.68
CA GLU A 70 6.62 7.72 8.54
C GLU A 70 6.32 6.29 9.01
N SER A 71 7.37 5.52 9.29
CA SER A 71 7.28 4.11 9.68
C SER A 71 8.07 3.88 10.97
N LYS A 72 7.46 3.22 11.96
CA LYS A 72 8.08 2.87 13.24
C LYS A 72 7.50 1.55 13.76
N GLY A 73 8.35 0.56 14.01
CA GLY A 73 7.94 -0.72 14.61
C GLY A 73 6.83 -1.45 13.84
N GLY A 74 6.86 -1.41 12.50
CA GLY A 74 5.82 -2.00 11.65
C GLY A 74 4.52 -1.19 11.54
N LYS A 75 4.41 -0.07 12.28
CA LYS A 75 3.34 0.90 12.15
C LYS A 75 3.72 2.01 11.19
N VAL A 76 2.71 2.60 10.57
CA VAL A 76 2.81 3.72 9.65
C VAL A 76 1.80 4.80 10.04
N ARG A 77 2.13 6.06 9.76
CA ARG A 77 1.18 7.19 9.81
C ARG A 77 1.52 8.22 8.75
N LEU A 78 0.54 9.04 8.39
CA LEU A 78 0.78 10.22 7.55
C LEU A 78 1.75 11.16 8.27
N LYS A 79 2.82 11.56 7.58
CA LYS A 79 3.73 12.58 8.11
C LYS A 79 3.02 13.91 7.95
N ARG A 80 2.70 14.58 9.05
CA ARG A 80 2.17 15.94 8.97
C ARG A 80 3.24 16.82 8.31
N ALA A 81 2.87 17.50 7.23
CA ALA A 81 3.62 18.68 6.82
C ALA A 81 3.65 19.59 8.04
N LYS A 82 4.85 19.93 8.52
CA LYS A 82 4.96 21.04 9.47
C LYS A 82 4.48 22.26 8.69
N GLU A 83 3.32 22.79 9.07
CA GLU A 83 2.98 24.19 8.78
C GLU A 83 4.13 25.10 9.20
#